data_AF-X1VJU4-F1
#
_entry.id   AF-X1VJU4-F1
#
_cell.length_a   1.000
_cell.length_b   1.000
_cell.length_c   1.000
_cell.angle_alpha   90.00
_cell.angle_beta   90.00
_cell.angle_gamma   90.00
#
_symmetry.space_group_name_H-M   'P 1'
#
loop_
_entity.id
_entity.type
_entity.pdbx_description
1 polymer ?
#
loop_
_entity_poly.entity_id
_entity_poly.type
_entity_poly.pdbx_seq_one_letter_code
_entity_poly.pdbx_strand_id
1 'polypeptide(L)'
;PFVSLVVPGTDDQQFIFNGQVFLLRHVQIEDRHLLQGFQLNEKKLIEAVEESAQRFMREGMYFELPQTRNGPPLLLAKQDMEVAYTAILDFGFGDLVLNLKEIDPAWIGKKINHLRNWYFSIIALVLLAVALGLAGLWRSARTQIKLAQDKDDFISAVSHELRTPLTSIRMYSEMLEKNWVKSEDKLAEYYMNMRQESERLSRLIENVLDFSRIQRGRKKYTFKVGDINKCIADVVKIMRPYAAQRGFAIKIE
;
A
#
# COMPACT_ATOMS: atom_id res chain seq x y z
N PRO A 1 -44.73 -62.23 9.72
CA PRO A 1 -44.34 -60.81 9.52
C PRO A 1 -44.19 -60.16 10.89
N PHE A 2 -43.31 -59.15 11.03
CA PHE A 2 -43.26 -58.38 12.28
C PHE A 2 -44.46 -57.43 12.34
N VAL A 3 -45.10 -57.37 13.50
CA VAL A 3 -46.19 -56.46 13.82
C VAL A 3 -45.67 -55.50 14.88
N SER A 4 -45.92 -54.21 14.68
CA SER A 4 -45.60 -53.18 15.66
C SER A 4 -46.61 -53.21 16.80
N LEU A 5 -46.09 -53.17 18.03
CA LEU A 5 -46.86 -53.04 19.24
C LEU A 5 -46.28 -51.87 20.04
N VAL A 6 -47.11 -50.86 20.31
CA VAL A 6 -46.75 -49.75 21.19
C VAL A 6 -47.32 -50.04 22.56
N VAL A 7 -46.45 -50.23 23.54
CA VAL A 7 -46.84 -50.49 24.93
C VAL A 7 -46.71 -49.18 25.71
N PRO A 8 -47.79 -48.59 26.24
CA PRO A 8 -47.70 -47.39 27.05
C PRO A 8 -46.85 -47.66 28.29
N GLY A 9 -45.81 -46.86 28.50
CA GLY A 9 -44.89 -47.04 29.61
C GLY A 9 -45.52 -46.67 30.95
N THR A 10 -45.15 -47.40 32.01
CA THR A 10 -45.38 -46.98 33.40
C THR A 10 -44.16 -46.22 33.90
N ASP A 11 -44.40 -45.05 34.51
CA ASP A 11 -43.46 -44.04 35.03
C ASP A 11 -42.78 -43.08 34.04
N ASP A 12 -42.45 -41.91 34.61
CA ASP A 12 -41.92 -40.57 34.20
C ASP A 12 -40.97 -40.42 32.97
N GLN A 13 -40.91 -41.42 32.07
CA GLN A 13 -40.15 -41.37 30.83
C GLN A 13 -41.02 -40.85 29.68
N GLN A 14 -40.61 -39.73 29.09
CA GLN A 14 -41.22 -39.19 27.87
C GLN A 14 -40.79 -40.03 26.66
N PHE A 15 -41.75 -40.69 26.00
CA PHE A 15 -41.56 -41.44 24.75
C PHE A 15 -42.02 -40.59 23.56
N ILE A 16 -41.29 -40.63 22.44
CA ILE A 16 -41.66 -39.90 21.22
C ILE A 16 -42.91 -40.51 20.58
N PHE A 17 -43.06 -41.83 20.66
CA PHE A 17 -44.18 -42.56 20.07
C PHE A 17 -45.27 -42.92 21.09
N ASN A 18 -45.40 -42.15 22.18
CA ASN A 18 -46.39 -42.35 23.25
C ASN A 18 -46.27 -43.70 24.02
N GLY A 19 -45.18 -44.44 23.85
CA GLY A 19 -44.89 -45.70 24.55
C GLY A 19 -43.68 -46.43 23.96
N GLN A 20 -43.28 -47.55 24.58
CA GLN A 20 -42.19 -48.38 24.07
C GLN A 20 -42.65 -49.16 22.83
N VAL A 21 -41.91 -49.01 21.74
CA VAL A 21 -42.20 -49.69 20.47
C VAL A 21 -41.48 -51.05 20.42
N PHE A 22 -42.26 -52.11 20.20
CA PHE A 22 -41.76 -53.46 19.96
C PHE A 22 -42.19 -53.94 18.58
N LEU A 23 -41.28 -54.55 17.83
CA LEU A 23 -41.57 -55.25 16.58
C LEU A 23 -41.56 -56.74 16.86
N LEU A 24 -42.73 -57.36 16.91
CA LEU A 24 -42.90 -58.76 17.32
C LEU A 24 -43.38 -59.59 16.13
N ARG A 25 -42.83 -60.78 15.96
CA ARG A 25 -43.35 -61.80 15.05
C ARG A 25 -43.61 -63.08 15.81
N HIS A 26 -44.64 -63.79 15.37
CA HIS A 26 -44.89 -65.14 15.81
C HIS A 26 -43.99 -66.12 15.02
N VAL A 27 -43.27 -66.97 15.73
CA VAL A 27 -42.42 -68.02 15.15
C VAL A 27 -42.78 -69.35 15.81
N GLN A 28 -43.05 -70.35 14.98
CA GLN A 28 -43.22 -71.72 15.44
C GLN A 28 -41.93 -72.50 15.18
N ILE A 29 -41.37 -73.08 16.25
CA ILE A 29 -40.20 -73.96 16.17
C ILE A 29 -40.62 -75.27 16.82
N GLU A 30 -40.65 -76.34 16.02
CA GLU A 30 -41.22 -77.64 16.42
C GLU A 30 -42.67 -77.47 16.92
N ASP A 31 -42.96 -77.86 18.17
CA ASP A 31 -44.29 -77.73 18.80
C ASP A 31 -44.41 -76.49 19.71
N ARG A 32 -43.44 -75.55 19.66
CA ARG A 32 -43.43 -74.35 20.51
C ARG A 32 -43.77 -73.10 19.71
N HIS A 33 -44.77 -72.38 20.20
CA HIS A 33 -45.16 -71.05 19.72
C HIS A 33 -44.39 -69.99 20.50
N LEU A 34 -43.49 -69.27 19.83
CA LEU A 34 -42.66 -68.23 20.43
C LEU A 34 -42.97 -66.87 19.79
N LEU A 35 -42.94 -65.83 20.63
CA LEU A 35 -42.91 -64.45 20.16
C LEU A 35 -41.46 -63.99 20.13
N GLN A 36 -40.95 -63.70 18.95
CA GLN A 36 -39.61 -63.16 18.75
C GLN A 36 -39.74 -61.72 18.27
N GLY A 37 -38.95 -60.80 18.83
CA GLY A 37 -38.99 -59.43 18.38
C GLY A 37 -37.82 -58.58 18.81
N PHE A 38 -37.90 -57.32 18.44
CA PHE A 38 -36.91 -56.29 18.75
C PHE A 38 -37.60 -55.15 19.48
N GLN A 39 -36.90 -54.59 20.47
CA GLN A 39 -37.30 -53.34 21.10
C GLN A 39 -36.59 -52.19 20.38
N LEU A 40 -37.35 -51.17 20.00
CA LEU A 40 -36.78 -49.96 19.44
C LEU A 40 -36.12 -49.15 20.56
N ASN A 41 -34.87 -48.74 20.36
CA ASN A 41 -34.19 -47.80 21.24
C ASN A 41 -34.37 -46.38 20.68
N GLU A 42 -35.31 -45.62 21.24
CA GLU A 42 -35.63 -44.27 20.77
C GLU A 42 -34.43 -43.32 20.88
N LYS A 43 -33.61 -43.42 21.93
CA LYS A 43 -32.42 -42.54 22.10
C LYS A 43 -31.42 -42.72 20.97
N LYS A 44 -31.10 -43.97 20.62
CA LYS A 44 -30.21 -44.28 19.50
C LYS A 44 -30.78 -43.87 18.15
N LEU A 45 -32.11 -43.93 18.00
CA LEU A 45 -32.78 -43.47 16.79
C LEU A 45 -32.64 -41.95 16.63
N ILE A 46 -32.85 -41.18 17.69
CA ILE A 46 -32.70 -39.71 17.68
C ILE A 46 -31.26 -39.33 17.34
N GLU A 47 -30.28 -39.94 17.99
CA GLU A 47 -28.85 -39.67 17.73
C GLU A 47 -28.49 -39.94 16.27
N ALA A 48 -28.97 -41.05 15.70
CA ALA A 48 -28.73 -41.39 14.29
C ALA A 48 -29.43 -40.42 13.31
N VAL A 49 -30.65 -39.97 13.65
CA VAL A 49 -31.39 -38.98 12.85
C VAL A 49 -30.70 -37.63 12.90
N GLU A 50 -30.22 -37.19 14.06
CA GLU A 50 -29.44 -35.96 14.24
C GLU A 50 -28.12 -36.01 13.46
N GLU A 51 -27.36 -37.09 13.58
CA GLU A 51 -26.10 -37.26 12.85
C GLU A 51 -26.33 -37.26 11.32
N SER A 52 -27.39 -37.93 10.86
CA SER A 52 -27.77 -37.93 9.45
C SER A 52 -28.22 -36.54 8.99
N ALA A 53 -29.03 -35.85 9.79
CA ALA A 53 -29.51 -34.51 9.48
C ALA A 53 -28.35 -33.53 9.33
N GLN A 54 -27.38 -33.53 10.25
CA GLN A 54 -26.20 -32.66 10.22
C GLN A 54 -25.42 -32.73 8.90
N ARG A 55 -25.35 -33.90 8.25
CA ARG A 55 -24.66 -34.06 6.95
C ARG A 55 -25.35 -33.34 5.80
N PHE A 56 -26.65 -33.09 5.92
CA PHE A 56 -27.44 -32.34 4.94
C PHE A 56 -27.57 -30.85 5.30
N MET A 57 -27.14 -30.44 6.51
CA MET A 57 -27.17 -29.04 6.93
C MET A 57 -26.04 -28.24 6.27
N ARG A 58 -26.40 -27.10 5.67
CA ARG A 58 -25.44 -26.07 5.21
C ARG A 58 -25.28 -25.01 6.30
N GLU A 59 -24.21 -24.22 6.23
CA GLU A 59 -24.02 -23.06 7.11
C GLU A 59 -25.29 -22.19 7.15
N GLY A 60 -25.88 -22.01 8.34
CA GLY A 60 -27.07 -21.20 8.55
C GLY A 60 -28.41 -21.95 8.60
N MET A 61 -28.42 -23.29 8.46
CA MET A 61 -29.61 -24.10 8.73
C MET A 61 -29.57 -24.69 10.14
N TYR A 62 -30.74 -24.86 10.77
CA TYR A 62 -30.91 -25.57 12.05
C TYR A 62 -32.21 -26.38 12.04
N PHE A 63 -32.24 -27.49 12.79
CA PHE A 63 -33.40 -28.38 12.88
C PHE A 63 -33.90 -28.46 14.32
N GLU A 64 -35.21 -28.63 14.50
CA GLU A 64 -35.84 -28.83 15.81
C GLU A 64 -36.70 -30.10 15.80
N LEU A 65 -36.55 -30.91 16.85
CA LEU A 65 -37.40 -32.06 17.15
C LEU A 65 -38.52 -31.60 18.11
N PRO A 66 -39.80 -31.68 17.73
CA PRO A 66 -40.89 -31.02 18.46
C PRO A 66 -41.23 -31.63 19.83
N GLN A 67 -40.70 -32.81 20.19
CA GLN A 67 -41.18 -33.58 21.36
C GLN A 67 -40.18 -33.70 22.53
N THR A 68 -39.00 -33.07 22.48
CA THR A 68 -38.10 -32.99 23.65
C THR A 68 -38.27 -31.64 24.36
N ARG A 69 -39.30 -31.52 25.22
CA ARG A 69 -39.65 -30.23 25.85
C ARG A 69 -38.65 -29.74 26.92
N ASN A 70 -37.64 -30.52 27.32
CA ASN A 70 -36.68 -30.13 28.36
C ASN A 70 -35.22 -30.43 27.98
N GLY A 71 -34.67 -29.63 27.05
CA GLY A 71 -33.24 -29.30 27.06
C GLY A 71 -33.08 -27.84 27.48
N PRO A 72 -31.98 -27.42 28.14
CA PRO A 72 -31.74 -26.00 28.38
C PRO A 72 -31.86 -25.26 27.05
N PRO A 73 -32.42 -24.04 27.00
CA PRO A 73 -32.57 -23.30 25.76
C PRO A 73 -31.17 -23.06 25.21
N LEU A 74 -30.71 -23.93 24.32
CA LEU A 74 -29.47 -23.73 23.61
C LEU A 74 -29.76 -22.60 22.63
N LEU A 75 -29.34 -21.42 23.08
CA LEU A 75 -29.23 -20.17 22.34
C LEU A 75 -30.58 -19.57 21.95
N LEU A 76 -31.12 -18.72 22.84
CA LEU A 76 -31.90 -17.52 22.50
C LEU A 76 -32.65 -17.59 21.16
N ALA A 77 -33.59 -18.54 21.03
CA ALA A 77 -34.44 -18.63 19.86
C ALA A 77 -35.53 -17.56 20.00
N LYS A 78 -35.26 -16.44 19.33
CA LYS A 78 -36.22 -15.41 18.96
C LYS A 78 -37.53 -16.11 18.53
N GLN A 79 -38.61 -15.81 19.24
CA GLN A 79 -39.88 -16.57 19.23
C GLN A 79 -40.70 -16.42 17.93
N ASP A 80 -40.11 -15.86 16.86
CA ASP A 80 -40.75 -15.54 15.58
C ASP A 80 -39.85 -15.96 14.40
N MET A 81 -39.60 -17.26 14.22
CA MET A 81 -39.04 -17.77 12.95
C MET A 81 -39.93 -18.88 12.41
N GLU A 82 -40.54 -18.60 11.25
CA GLU A 82 -41.43 -19.53 10.53
C GLU A 82 -40.68 -20.82 10.17
N VAL A 83 -41.34 -21.95 10.39
CA VAL A 83 -40.86 -23.26 9.96
C VAL A 83 -40.91 -23.29 8.44
N ALA A 84 -39.76 -23.41 7.78
CA ALA A 84 -39.68 -23.36 6.32
C ALA A 84 -40.13 -24.68 5.68
N TYR A 85 -39.74 -25.81 6.28
CA TYR A 85 -40.11 -27.13 5.80
C TYR A 85 -40.31 -28.09 6.98
N THR A 86 -41.41 -28.85 6.96
CA THR A 86 -41.66 -29.94 7.90
C THR A 86 -41.57 -31.27 7.16
N ALA A 87 -40.65 -32.12 7.55
CA ALA A 87 -40.56 -33.50 7.05
C ALA A 87 -41.20 -34.44 8.08
N ILE A 88 -42.18 -35.23 7.65
CA ILE A 88 -42.84 -36.23 8.49
C ILE A 88 -42.33 -37.59 8.05
N LEU A 89 -41.68 -38.32 8.96
CA LEU A 89 -41.32 -39.72 8.75
C LEU A 89 -42.34 -40.60 9.46
N ASP A 90 -43.21 -41.24 8.66
CA ASP A 90 -44.15 -42.25 9.14
C ASP A 90 -43.44 -43.61 9.22
N PHE A 91 -43.38 -44.18 10.43
CA PHE A 91 -42.79 -45.49 10.70
C PHE A 91 -43.82 -46.62 10.85
N GLY A 92 -45.12 -46.34 10.68
CA GLY A 92 -46.23 -47.28 10.86
C GLY A 92 -46.54 -47.60 12.33
N PHE A 93 -45.80 -47.02 13.28
CA PHE A 93 -46.04 -47.08 14.73
C PHE A 93 -45.98 -45.69 15.39
N GLY A 94 -45.97 -44.64 14.56
CA GLY A 94 -45.97 -43.23 14.95
C GLY A 94 -45.13 -42.39 14.00
N ASP A 95 -45.37 -41.08 14.05
CA ASP A 95 -44.75 -40.10 13.16
C ASP A 95 -43.60 -39.37 13.86
N LEU A 96 -42.45 -39.28 13.19
CA LEU A 96 -41.37 -38.38 13.58
C LEU A 96 -41.42 -37.12 12.72
N VAL A 97 -41.75 -36.00 13.34
CA VAL A 97 -41.83 -34.70 12.67
C VAL A 97 -40.50 -33.96 12.83
N LEU A 98 -39.86 -33.61 11.72
CA LEU A 98 -38.63 -32.83 11.67
C LEU A 98 -38.97 -31.44 11.12
N ASN A 99 -38.74 -30.40 11.93
CA ASN A 99 -38.90 -29.02 11.49
C ASN A 99 -37.55 -28.46 11.06
N LEU A 100 -37.43 -28.06 9.80
CA LEU A 100 -36.31 -27.31 9.27
C LEU A 100 -36.67 -25.82 9.25
N LYS A 101 -35.85 -25.00 9.90
CA LYS A 101 -36.01 -23.54 9.89
C LYS A 101 -35.05 -22.90 8.86
N GLU A 102 -35.56 -21.89 8.14
CA GLU A 102 -34.88 -21.32 6.97
C GLU A 102 -33.58 -20.58 7.29
N ILE A 103 -32.78 -20.45 6.23
CA ILE A 103 -31.51 -19.74 6.12
C ILE A 103 -31.66 -18.28 6.58
N ASP A 104 -30.88 -17.84 7.57
CA ASP A 104 -30.79 -16.41 7.90
C ASP A 104 -30.15 -15.63 6.72
N PRO A 105 -30.92 -14.80 5.97
CA PRO A 105 -30.40 -14.09 4.81
C PRO A 105 -29.31 -13.07 5.18
N ALA A 106 -29.16 -12.73 6.46
CA ALA A 106 -28.13 -11.82 6.94
C ALA A 106 -26.70 -12.35 6.77
N TRP A 107 -26.50 -13.68 6.70
CA TRP A 107 -25.18 -14.28 6.45
C TRP A 107 -24.62 -13.90 5.07
N ILE A 108 -25.48 -13.86 4.04
CA ILE A 108 -25.10 -13.46 2.66
C ILE A 108 -24.67 -11.99 2.64
N GLY A 109 -25.46 -11.12 3.28
CA GLY A 109 -25.16 -9.68 3.38
C GLY A 109 -23.84 -9.39 4.11
N LYS A 110 -23.57 -10.07 5.23
CA LYS A 110 -22.32 -9.92 5.99
C LYS A 110 -21.10 -10.36 5.18
N LYS A 111 -21.18 -11.48 4.46
CA LYS A 111 -20.08 -12.00 3.64
C LYS A 111 -19.78 -11.10 2.44
N ILE A 112 -20.82 -10.61 1.75
CA ILE A 112 -20.68 -9.67 0.62
C ILE A 112 -20.04 -8.35 1.07
N ASN A 113 -20.43 -7.81 2.24
CA ASN A 113 -19.86 -6.56 2.73
C ASN A 113 -18.36 -6.68 3.04
N HIS A 114 -17.93 -7.83 3.59
CA HIS A 114 -16.51 -8.06 3.86
C HIS A 114 -15.69 -8.15 2.56
N LEU A 115 -16.16 -8.89 1.56
CA LEU A 115 -15.53 -8.98 0.24
C LEU A 115 -15.45 -7.61 -0.44
N ARG A 116 -16.54 -6.82 -0.37
CA ARG A 116 -16.61 -5.47 -0.92
C ARG A 116 -15.57 -4.54 -0.28
N ASN A 117 -15.48 -4.54 1.04
CA ASN A 117 -14.50 -3.71 1.77
C ASN A 117 -13.06 -4.12 1.44
N TRP A 118 -12.78 -5.42 1.33
CA TRP A 118 -11.49 -5.92 0.88
C TRP A 118 -11.14 -5.46 -0.54
N TYR A 119 -12.09 -5.56 -1.48
CA TYR A 119 -11.91 -5.12 -2.85
C TYR A 119 -11.60 -3.60 -2.95
N PHE A 120 -12.36 -2.76 -2.25
CA PHE A 120 -12.10 -1.32 -2.20
C PHE A 120 -10.75 -0.99 -1.56
N SER A 121 -10.34 -1.76 -0.54
CA SER A 121 -9.02 -1.58 0.09
C SER A 121 -7.87 -1.90 -0.87
N ILE A 122 -8.00 -2.96 -1.68
CA ILE A 122 -7.00 -3.30 -2.71
C ILE A 122 -6.93 -2.21 -3.78
N ILE A 123 -8.07 -1.72 -4.27
CA ILE A 123 -8.09 -0.63 -5.25
C ILE A 123 -7.44 0.63 -4.68
N ALA A 124 -7.77 1.00 -3.44
CA ALA A 124 -7.17 2.16 -2.79
C ALA A 124 -5.65 2.03 -2.67
N LEU A 125 -5.14 0.84 -2.31
CA LEU A 125 -3.71 0.56 -2.27
C LEU A 125 -3.04 0.70 -3.64
N VAL A 126 -3.65 0.14 -4.69
CA VAL A 126 -3.13 0.24 -6.06
C VAL A 126 -3.13 1.69 -6.54
N LEU A 127 -4.20 2.44 -6.29
CA LEU A 127 -4.28 3.86 -6.63
C LEU A 127 -3.23 4.69 -5.88
N LEU A 128 -2.99 4.39 -4.60
CA LEU A 128 -1.93 5.03 -3.82
C LEU A 128 -0.55 4.75 -4.44
N ALA A 129 -0.26 3.50 -4.79
CA ALA A 129 1.01 3.13 -5.41
C ALA A 129 1.22 3.83 -6.77
N VAL A 130 0.18 3.89 -7.60
CA VAL A 130 0.20 4.62 -8.88
C VAL A 130 0.43 6.11 -8.65
N ALA A 131 -0.27 6.73 -7.70
CA ALA A 131 -0.11 8.13 -7.37
C ALA A 131 1.31 8.46 -6.90
N LEU A 132 1.90 7.61 -6.05
CA LEU A 132 3.30 7.74 -5.63
C LEU A 132 4.28 7.59 -6.79
N GLY A 133 4.04 6.64 -7.69
CA GLY A 133 4.82 6.47 -8.91
C GLY A 133 4.79 7.71 -9.81
N LEU A 134 3.59 8.23 -10.08
CA LEU A 134 3.40 9.45 -10.87
C LEU A 134 4.05 10.66 -10.19
N ALA A 135 3.92 10.81 -8.87
CA ALA A 135 4.57 11.89 -8.11
C ALA A 135 6.11 11.80 -8.20
N GLY A 136 6.67 10.60 -8.15
CA GLY A 136 8.10 10.36 -8.33
C GLY A 136 8.58 10.74 -9.73
N LEU A 137 7.86 10.30 -10.77
CA LEU A 137 8.16 10.67 -12.17
C LEU A 137 8.06 12.18 -12.38
N TRP A 138 7.06 12.82 -11.82
CA TRP A 138 6.87 14.26 -11.94
C TRP A 138 7.97 15.07 -11.23
N ARG A 139 8.41 14.62 -10.05
CA ARG A 139 9.56 15.21 -9.34
C ARG A 139 10.85 15.05 -10.15
N SER A 140 11.07 13.88 -10.74
CA SER A 140 12.22 13.63 -11.61
C SER A 140 12.22 14.54 -12.83
N ALA A 141 11.08 14.63 -13.54
CA ALA A 141 10.92 15.49 -14.70
C ALA A 141 11.18 16.97 -14.37
N ARG A 142 10.61 17.47 -13.26
CA ARG A 142 10.85 18.86 -12.79
C ARG A 142 12.31 19.14 -12.51
N THR A 143 13.02 18.19 -11.89
CA THR A 143 14.45 18.34 -11.58
C THR A 143 15.27 18.46 -12.86
N GLN A 144 14.95 17.67 -13.89
CA GLN A 144 15.63 17.74 -15.18
C GLN A 144 15.37 19.05 -15.91
N ILE A 145 14.12 19.51 -15.93
CA ILE A 145 13.75 20.80 -16.53
C ILE A 145 14.49 21.94 -15.84
N LYS A 146 14.53 21.94 -14.50
CA LYS A 146 15.27 22.96 -13.75
C LYS A 146 16.76 22.95 -14.09
N LEU A 147 17.38 21.77 -14.16
CA LEU A 147 18.80 21.66 -14.54
C LEU A 147 19.06 22.14 -15.97
N ALA A 148 18.12 21.92 -16.90
CA ALA A 148 18.23 22.43 -18.26
C ALA A 148 18.12 23.97 -18.28
N GLN A 149 17.16 24.54 -17.56
CA GLN A 149 17.01 25.99 -17.39
C GLN A 149 18.26 26.63 -16.79
N ASP A 150 18.79 26.08 -15.68
CA ASP A 150 20.00 26.59 -15.04
C ASP A 150 21.21 26.55 -15.99
N LYS A 151 21.29 25.55 -16.89
CA LYS A 151 22.32 25.48 -17.94
C LYS A 151 22.14 26.55 -19.01
N ASP A 152 20.92 26.74 -19.48
CA ASP A 152 20.60 27.74 -20.50
C ASP A 152 20.86 29.16 -19.97
N ASP A 153 20.43 29.43 -18.74
CA ASP A 153 20.69 30.69 -18.03
C ASP A 153 22.19 30.94 -17.84
N PHE A 154 22.96 29.90 -17.47
CA PHE A 154 24.41 30.00 -17.39
C PHE A 154 25.06 30.33 -18.73
N ILE A 155 24.67 29.65 -19.82
CA ILE A 155 25.21 29.91 -21.16
C ILE A 155 24.85 31.33 -21.62
N SER A 156 23.62 31.77 -21.35
CA SER A 156 23.16 33.13 -21.66
C SER A 156 23.97 34.17 -20.90
N ALA A 157 24.15 34.00 -19.58
CA ALA A 157 24.94 34.90 -18.75
C ALA A 157 26.40 34.99 -19.20
N VAL A 158 27.04 33.84 -19.46
CA VAL A 158 28.42 33.79 -19.99
C VAL A 158 28.53 34.52 -21.33
N SER A 159 27.57 34.31 -22.23
CA SER A 159 27.55 34.97 -23.54
C SER A 159 27.43 36.49 -23.41
N HIS A 160 26.60 36.96 -22.47
CA HIS A 160 26.46 38.39 -22.18
C HIS A 160 27.76 38.98 -21.61
N GLU A 161 28.37 38.32 -20.63
CA GLU A 161 29.63 38.74 -20.01
C GLU A 161 30.82 38.72 -20.98
N LEU A 162 30.81 37.84 -21.99
CA LEU A 162 31.82 37.81 -23.06
C LEU A 162 31.60 38.91 -24.12
N ARG A 163 30.33 39.25 -24.42
CA ARG A 163 30.01 40.22 -25.47
C ARG A 163 30.51 41.62 -25.14
N THR A 164 30.37 42.04 -23.89
CA THR A 164 30.78 43.38 -23.42
C THR A 164 32.27 43.69 -23.67
N PRO A 165 33.24 42.92 -23.14
CA PRO A 165 34.67 43.16 -23.39
C PRO A 165 35.02 43.06 -24.87
N LEU A 166 34.42 42.11 -25.60
CA LEU A 166 34.63 41.96 -27.04
C LEU A 166 34.16 43.19 -27.83
N THR A 167 33.02 43.77 -27.43
CA THR A 167 32.47 44.98 -28.05
C THR A 167 33.37 46.18 -27.79
N SER A 168 33.89 46.33 -26.57
CA SER A 168 34.86 47.39 -26.23
C SER A 168 36.14 47.27 -27.05
N ILE A 169 36.73 46.06 -27.13
CA ILE A 169 37.95 45.82 -27.93
C ILE A 169 37.70 46.16 -29.40
N ARG A 170 36.56 45.71 -29.95
CA ARG A 170 36.17 46.01 -31.33
C ARG A 170 35.99 47.51 -31.54
N MET A 171 35.33 48.21 -30.62
CA MET A 171 35.13 49.66 -30.70
C MET A 171 36.46 50.41 -30.72
N TYR A 172 37.38 50.09 -29.81
CA TYR A 172 38.72 50.71 -29.80
C TYR A 172 39.49 50.40 -31.09
N SER A 173 39.43 49.16 -31.58
CA SER A 173 40.05 48.76 -32.85
C SER A 173 39.49 49.56 -34.04
N GLU A 174 38.17 49.72 -34.14
CA GLU A 174 37.52 50.49 -35.21
C GLU A 174 37.88 51.99 -35.14
N MET A 175 37.99 52.56 -33.93
CA MET A 175 38.41 53.97 -33.74
C MET A 175 39.86 54.20 -34.17
N LEU A 176 40.75 53.24 -33.89
CA LEU A 176 42.15 53.29 -34.30
C LEU A 176 42.29 53.10 -35.81
N GLU A 177 41.58 52.14 -36.40
CA GLU A 177 41.60 51.87 -37.85
C GLU A 177 41.13 53.08 -38.67
N LYS A 178 40.08 53.77 -38.22
CA LYS A 178 39.57 54.99 -38.88
C LYS A 178 40.41 56.24 -38.63
N ASN A 179 41.51 56.11 -37.89
CA ASN A 179 42.41 57.20 -37.53
C ASN A 179 41.68 58.38 -36.84
N TRP A 180 40.63 58.06 -36.05
CA TRP A 180 39.83 59.05 -35.31
C TRP A 180 40.54 59.53 -34.03
N VAL A 181 41.54 58.79 -33.57
CA VAL A 181 42.35 59.11 -32.39
C VAL A 181 43.64 59.79 -32.86
N LYS A 182 43.74 61.11 -32.64
CA LYS A 182 44.89 61.92 -33.10
C LYS A 182 45.91 62.27 -32.01
N SER A 183 45.55 62.05 -30.75
CA SER A 183 46.42 62.32 -29.60
C SER A 183 47.16 61.04 -29.22
N GLU A 184 48.48 61.16 -29.05
CA GLU A 184 49.36 60.05 -28.69
C GLU A 184 48.99 59.48 -27.30
N ASP A 185 48.63 60.35 -26.35
CA ASP A 185 48.14 59.93 -25.01
C ASP A 185 46.87 59.07 -25.10
N LYS A 186 45.89 59.47 -25.94
CA LYS A 186 44.66 58.69 -26.14
C LYS A 186 44.92 57.37 -26.86
N LEU A 187 45.91 57.36 -27.76
CA LEU A 187 46.31 56.16 -28.47
C LEU A 187 46.88 55.11 -27.48
N ALA A 188 47.76 55.55 -26.58
CA ALA A 188 48.29 54.72 -25.50
C ALA A 188 47.19 54.22 -24.54
N GLU A 189 46.24 55.10 -24.17
CA GLU A 189 45.09 54.73 -23.34
C GLU A 189 44.25 53.62 -24.00
N TYR A 190 43.97 53.72 -25.29
CA TYR A 190 43.15 52.75 -26.01
C TYR A 190 43.84 51.39 -26.12
N TYR A 191 45.15 51.37 -26.39
CA TYR A 191 45.93 50.12 -26.35
C TYR A 191 45.91 49.48 -24.95
N MET A 192 46.02 50.29 -23.89
CA MET A 192 45.95 49.80 -22.52
C MET A 192 44.57 49.21 -22.21
N ASN A 193 43.48 49.89 -22.58
CA ASN A 193 42.11 49.41 -22.39
C ASN A 193 41.85 48.12 -23.16
N MET A 194 42.27 48.03 -24.43
CA MET A 194 42.16 46.80 -25.23
C MET A 194 42.88 45.62 -24.56
N ARG A 195 44.10 45.85 -24.05
CA ARG A 195 44.86 44.82 -23.32
C ARG A 195 44.13 44.38 -22.06
N GLN A 196 43.62 45.32 -21.26
CA GLN A 196 42.89 45.01 -20.03
C GLN A 196 41.61 44.19 -20.30
N GLU A 197 40.84 44.55 -21.33
CA GLU A 197 39.65 43.79 -21.73
C GLU A 197 40.00 42.40 -22.26
N SER A 198 41.13 42.24 -22.96
CA SER A 198 41.64 40.93 -23.40
C SER A 198 42.06 40.04 -22.22
N GLU A 199 42.76 40.59 -21.24
CA GLU A 199 43.11 39.89 -19.99
C GLU A 199 41.85 39.54 -19.17
N ARG A 200 40.82 40.39 -19.17
CA ARG A 200 39.52 40.12 -18.55
C ARG A 200 38.79 38.97 -19.25
N LEU A 201 38.73 39.00 -20.59
CA LEU A 201 38.12 37.94 -21.40
C LEU A 201 38.79 36.59 -21.15
N SER A 202 40.14 36.57 -21.11
CA SER A 202 40.92 35.36 -20.84
C SER A 202 40.59 34.75 -19.48
N ARG A 203 40.53 35.59 -18.42
CA ARG A 203 40.11 35.14 -17.07
C ARG A 203 38.69 34.59 -17.04
N LEU A 204 37.76 35.20 -17.78
CA LEU A 204 36.37 34.74 -17.85
C LEU A 204 36.28 33.36 -18.52
N ILE A 205 36.99 33.16 -19.63
CA ILE A 205 37.07 31.86 -20.33
C ILE A 205 37.65 30.80 -19.41
N GLU A 206 38.74 31.11 -18.70
CA GLU A 206 39.38 30.18 -17.78
C GLU A 206 38.44 29.75 -16.65
N ASN A 207 37.69 30.71 -16.06
CA ASN A 207 36.67 30.42 -15.06
C ASN A 207 35.56 29.49 -15.58
N VAL A 208 35.11 29.68 -16.82
CA VAL A 208 34.09 28.81 -17.46
C VAL A 208 34.63 27.40 -17.69
N LEU A 209 35.88 27.28 -18.17
CA LEU A 209 36.54 25.98 -18.36
C LEU A 209 36.72 25.24 -17.04
N ASP A 210 37.12 25.95 -15.98
CA ASP A 210 37.29 25.37 -14.65
C ASP A 210 35.95 24.92 -14.05
N PHE A 211 34.89 25.70 -14.20
CA PHE A 211 33.54 25.29 -13.82
C PHE A 211 33.12 24.00 -14.56
N SER A 212 33.38 23.92 -15.86
CA SER A 212 33.10 22.72 -16.68
C SER A 212 33.91 21.48 -16.26
N ARG A 213 35.15 21.66 -15.78
CA ARG A 213 35.97 20.58 -15.23
C ARG A 213 35.42 20.09 -13.89
N ILE A 214 34.97 21.00 -13.03
CA ILE A 214 34.37 20.69 -11.73
C ILE A 214 33.05 19.92 -11.92
N GLN A 215 32.14 20.42 -12.76
CA GLN A 215 30.86 19.77 -13.07
C GLN A 215 31.01 18.32 -13.55
N ARG A 216 32.06 18.02 -14.32
CA ARG A 216 32.34 16.68 -14.85
C ARG A 216 33.11 15.79 -13.87
N GLY A 217 33.37 16.25 -12.64
CA GLY A 217 34.20 15.53 -11.66
C GLY A 217 35.66 15.34 -12.11
N ARG A 218 36.12 16.08 -13.13
CA ARG A 218 37.45 15.90 -13.73
C ARG A 218 38.53 16.76 -13.09
N LYS A 219 38.20 17.62 -12.13
CA LYS A 219 39.18 18.38 -11.35
C LYS A 219 39.79 17.45 -10.29
N LYS A 220 41.03 17.03 -10.51
CA LYS A 220 41.79 16.24 -9.54
C LYS A 220 42.27 17.16 -8.42
N TYR A 221 41.69 17.02 -7.23
CA TYR A 221 42.16 17.70 -6.03
C TYR A 221 43.22 16.86 -5.34
N THR A 222 44.36 17.48 -5.01
CA THR A 222 45.39 16.84 -4.18
C THR A 222 45.32 17.48 -2.80
N PHE A 223 44.57 16.85 -1.90
CA PHE A 223 44.46 17.30 -0.53
C PHE A 223 45.77 17.01 0.22
N LYS A 224 46.25 17.98 0.98
CA LYS A 224 47.44 17.86 1.82
C LYS A 224 47.13 18.46 3.19
N VAL A 225 47.70 17.86 4.24
CA VAL A 225 47.65 18.45 5.58
C VAL A 225 48.46 19.74 5.56
N GLY A 226 47.85 20.83 6.05
CA GLY A 226 48.46 22.15 6.06
C GLY A 226 47.88 23.01 7.16
N ASP A 227 48.63 24.03 7.58
CA ASP A 227 48.20 25.01 8.58
C ASP A 227 47.39 26.13 7.91
N ILE A 228 46.10 26.21 8.25
CA ILE A 228 45.19 27.22 7.71
C ILE A 228 45.60 28.63 8.16
N ASN A 229 46.15 28.79 9.37
CA ASN A 229 46.59 30.09 9.88
C ASN A 229 47.75 30.62 9.06
N LYS A 230 48.69 29.73 8.70
CA LYS A 230 49.81 30.08 7.81
C LYS A 230 49.32 30.48 6.42
N CYS A 231 48.38 29.72 5.85
CA CYS A 231 47.78 30.03 4.55
C CYS A 231 47.10 31.42 4.57
N ILE A 232 46.32 31.71 5.61
CA ILE A 232 45.65 33.01 5.80
C ILE A 232 46.70 34.13 5.94
N ALA A 233 47.74 33.92 6.73
CA ALA A 233 48.82 34.90 6.91
C ALA A 233 49.53 35.22 5.59
N ASP A 234 49.81 34.21 4.76
CA ASP A 234 50.43 34.38 3.44
C ASP A 234 49.51 35.20 2.51
N VAL A 235 48.20 34.91 2.49
CA VAL A 235 47.22 35.67 1.71
C VAL A 235 47.12 37.12 2.19
N VAL A 236 47.03 37.36 3.50
CA VAL A 236 46.97 38.72 4.07
C VAL A 236 48.22 39.52 3.72
N LYS A 237 49.40 38.88 3.76
CA LYS A 237 50.67 39.52 3.38
C LYS A 237 50.66 39.97 1.92
N ILE A 238 50.12 39.15 1.02
CA ILE A 238 49.97 39.48 -0.40
C ILE A 238 48.94 40.61 -0.61
N MET A 239 47.85 40.62 0.16
CA MET A 239 46.74 41.56 -0.02
C MET A 239 46.94 42.92 0.67
N ARG A 240 47.79 43.01 1.69
CA ARG A 240 48.06 44.26 2.44
C ARG A 240 48.42 45.47 1.57
N PRO A 241 49.31 45.38 0.55
CA PRO A 241 49.66 46.52 -0.28
C PRO A 241 48.46 47.07 -1.06
N TYR A 242 47.62 46.17 -1.59
CA TYR A 242 46.41 46.52 -2.34
C TYR A 242 45.33 47.12 -1.45
N ALA A 243 45.17 46.59 -0.23
CA ALA A 243 44.25 47.15 0.75
C ALA A 243 44.66 48.56 1.18
N ALA A 244 45.95 48.77 1.46
CA ALA A 244 46.49 50.08 1.82
C ALA A 244 46.32 51.12 0.70
N GLN A 245 46.54 50.73 -0.57
CA GLN A 245 46.27 51.60 -1.73
C GLN A 245 44.82 52.07 -1.84
N ARG A 246 43.87 51.28 -1.30
CA ARG A 246 42.44 51.60 -1.29
C ARG A 246 41.94 52.15 0.06
N GLY A 247 42.84 52.40 1.02
CA GLY A 247 42.49 52.96 2.33
C GLY A 247 41.94 51.95 3.33
N PHE A 248 42.15 50.65 3.12
CA PHE A 248 41.68 49.59 4.03
C PHE A 248 42.83 48.96 4.83
N ALA A 249 42.56 48.59 6.08
CA ALA A 249 43.49 47.86 6.95
C ALA A 249 43.00 46.42 7.16
N ILE A 250 43.87 45.43 6.93
CA ILE A 250 43.57 44.01 7.16
C ILE A 250 44.22 43.57 8.48
N LYS A 251 43.39 43.09 9.42
CA LYS A 251 43.81 42.44 10.67
C LYS A 251 43.45 40.95 10.62
N ILE A 252 44.29 40.13 11.24
CA ILE A 252 44.05 38.71 11.48
C ILE A 252 43.80 38.61 12.99
N GLU A 253 42.67 38.05 13.40
CA GLU A 253 42.34 37.72 14.80
C GLU A 253 42.55 36.23 15.05
#